data_AF-A0A2A5EQX0-F1
#
_entry.id   AF-A0A2A5EQX0-F1
#
_cell.length_a   1.000
_cell.length_b   1.000
_cell.length_c   1.000
_cell.angle_alpha   90.00
_cell.angle_beta   90.00
_cell.angle_gamma   90.00
#
_symmetry.space_group_name_H-M   'P 1'
#
loop_
_entity.id
_entity.type
_entity.pdbx_description
1 polymer ?
#
loop_
_entity_poly.entity_id
_entity_poly.type
_entity_poly.pdbx_seq_one_letter_code
_entity_poly.pdbx_strand_id
1 'polypeptide(L)' 'MLSLLTLSFEETDAPSGTLVLTFSGDGEIRVDVEALDVHLSDMGGRWETPNRPTHDTESSDQ' A
#
# COMPACT_ATOMS: atom_id res chain seq x y z
N MET A 1 18.30 -3.24 -4.85
CA MET A 1 17.49 -2.28 -4.09
C MET A 1 16.27 -3.02 -3.60
N LEU A 2 15.96 -2.96 -2.29
CA LEU A 2 14.79 -3.62 -1.72
C LEU A 2 13.62 -2.63 -1.74
N SER A 3 12.56 -2.95 -2.47
CA SER A 3 11.34 -2.13 -2.54
C SER A 3 10.16 -2.94 -2.06
N LEU A 4 9.58 -2.56 -0.93
CA LEU A 4 8.35 -3.16 -0.41
C LEU A 4 7.18 -2.71 -1.29
N LEU A 5 6.40 -3.67 -1.79
CA LEU A 5 5.26 -3.42 -2.66
C LEU A 5 3.93 -3.52 -1.92
N THR A 6 3.80 -4.53 -1.05
CA THR A 6 2.55 -4.77 -0.32
C THR A 6 2.80 -5.38 1.04
N LEU A 7 1.82 -5.16 1.92
CA LEU A 7 1.67 -5.75 3.24
C LEU A 7 0.31 -6.48 3.25
N SER A 8 0.28 -7.73 3.71
CA SER A 8 -0.97 -8.50 3.86
C SER A 8 -0.96 -9.24 5.18
N PHE A 9 -2.09 -9.21 5.89
CA PHE A 9 -2.25 -9.93 7.15
C PHE A 9 -3.21 -11.10 6.94
N GLU A 10 -2.72 -12.30 7.22
CA GLU A 10 -3.47 -13.55 7.19
C GLU A 10 -3.82 -13.92 8.63
N GLU A 11 -5.05 -13.63 9.06
CA GLU A 11 -5.52 -13.95 10.41
C GLU A 11 -5.55 -15.46 10.64
N THR A 12 -5.15 -15.89 11.85
CA THR A 12 -5.16 -17.29 12.28
C THR A 12 -6.09 -17.47 13.49
N ASP A 13 -5.57 -17.69 14.69
CA ASP A 13 -6.34 -17.65 15.93
C ASP A 13 -6.32 -16.22 16.48
N ALA A 14 -7.36 -15.46 16.17
CA ALA A 14 -7.44 -14.04 16.47
C ALA A 14 -7.10 -13.75 17.95
N PRO A 15 -6.18 -12.80 18.24
CA PRO A 15 -5.67 -11.76 17.34
C PRO A 15 -4.38 -12.13 16.57
N SER A 16 -3.98 -13.40 16.58
CA SER A 16 -2.74 -13.86 15.95
C SER A 16 -2.89 -14.00 14.43
N GLY A 17 -1.76 -13.93 13.72
CA GLY A 17 -1.74 -14.18 12.28
C GLY A 17 -0.34 -14.08 11.68
N THR A 18 -0.27 -14.18 10.36
CA THR A 18 0.98 -14.04 9.61
C THR A 18 0.94 -12.74 8.82
N LEU A 19 1.93 -11.87 9.03
CA LEU A 19 2.17 -10.68 8.21
C LEU A 19 3.10 -11.05 7.04
N VAL A 20 2.64 -10.80 5.82
CA VAL A 20 3.37 -11.04 4.57
C VAL A 20 3.84 -9.71 4.00
N LEU A 21 5.15 -9.60 3.77
CA LEU A 21 5.82 -8.45 3.16
C LEU A 21 6.31 -8.87 1.78
N THR A 22 5.74 -8.33 0.71
CA THR A 22 6.14 -8.68 -0.67
C THR A 22 7.02 -7.59 -1.29
N PHE A 23 8.11 -7.99 -1.93
CA PHE A 23 9.08 -7.07 -2.53
C PHE A 23 9.07 -7.15 -4.06
N SER A 24 9.54 -6.09 -4.73
CA SER A 24 9.55 -5.95 -6.20
C SER A 24 10.50 -6.88 -6.96
N GLY A 25 11.02 -7.92 -6.31
CA GLY A 25 11.93 -8.92 -6.88
C GLY A 25 11.45 -10.34 -6.62
N ASP A 26 10.13 -10.54 -6.55
CA ASP A 26 9.41 -11.80 -6.30
C ASP A 26 9.75 -12.49 -4.95
N GLY A 27 10.50 -11.83 -4.09
CA GLY A 27 10.77 -12.27 -2.72
C GLY A 27 9.69 -11.81 -1.76
N GLU A 28 9.41 -12.63 -0.75
CA GLU A 28 8.57 -12.27 0.38
C GLU A 28 9.24 -12.58 1.73
N ILE A 29 8.79 -11.89 2.77
CA ILE A 29 9.07 -12.23 4.17
C ILE A 29 7.73 -12.51 4.85
N ARG A 30 7.63 -13.64 5.54
CA ARG A 30 6.46 -14.00 6.37
C ARG A 30 6.86 -13.93 7.84
N VAL A 31 6.03 -13.27 8.65
CA VAL A 31 6.28 -13.08 10.09
C VAL A 31 5.04 -13.51 10.85
N ASP A 32 5.18 -14.51 11.70
CA ASP A 32 4.11 -14.93 12.61
C ASP A 32 4.08 -14.00 13.83
N VAL A 33 2.90 -13.48 14.14
CA VAL A 33 2.65 -12.54 15.23
C VAL A 33 1.49 -13.00 16.10
N GLU A 34 1.61 -12.82 17.40
CA GLU A 34 0.54 -13.08 18.37
C GLU A 34 -0.56 -12.00 18.36
N ALA A 35 -0.21 -10.79 17.93
CA ALA A 35 -1.13 -9.68 17.68
C ALA A 35 -0.48 -8.72 16.69
N LEU A 36 -1.28 -8.14 15.79
CA LEU A 36 -0.82 -7.12 14.86
C LEU A 36 -1.29 -5.73 15.31
N ASP A 37 -0.33 -4.85 15.60
CA ASP A 37 -0.55 -3.41 15.81
C ASP A 37 0.38 -2.63 14.88
N VAL A 38 -0.18 -1.82 13.99
CA VAL A 38 0.56 -1.13 12.92
C VAL A 38 0.09 0.30 12.75
N HIS A 39 1.04 1.20 12.50
CA HIS A 39 0.78 2.59 12.15
C HIS A 39 1.41 2.91 10.79
N LEU A 40 0.59 3.37 9.85
CA LEU A 40 1.03 3.84 8.55
C LEU A 40 1.06 5.38 8.55
N SER A 41 2.21 5.94 8.21
CA SER A 41 2.38 7.39 8.06
C SER A 41 3.05 7.68 6.73
N ASP A 42 2.53 8.69 6.02
CA ASP A 42 3.20 9.22 4.84
C ASP A 42 4.42 10.04 5.27
N MET A 43 5.61 9.52 4.94
CA MET A 43 6.88 10.17 5.26
C MET A 43 7.36 11.11 4.15
N GLY A 44 6.67 11.12 3.00
CA GLY A 44 7.02 11.94 1.85
C GLY A 44 6.60 13.40 2.04
N GLY A 45 7.43 14.32 1.55
CA GLY A 45 6.98 15.69 1.33
C GLY A 45 5.91 15.71 0.23
N ARG A 46 5.00 16.69 0.29
CA ARG A 46 4.12 16.98 -0.84
C ARG A 46 4.98 17.31 -2.06
N TRP A 47 4.69 16.68 -3.19
CA TRP A 47 5.38 16.93 -4.45
C TRP A 47 4.43 17.62 -5.44
N GLU A 48 4.96 18.53 -6.26
CA GLU A 48 4.20 19.18 -7.31
C GLU A 48 3.97 18.23 -8.49
N THR A 49 2.73 18.13 -8.96
CA THR A 49 2.44 17.41 -10.21
C THR A 49 2.69 18.34 -11.41
N PRO A 50 3.61 18.01 -12.33
CA PRO A 50 3.86 18.84 -13.50
C PRO A 50 2.69 18.83 -14.49
N ASN A 51 1.79 17.86 -14.36
CA ASN A 51 0.66 17.67 -15.26
C ASN A 51 -0.66 17.89 -14.53
N ARG A 52 -1.57 18.62 -15.16
CA ARG A 52 -2.98 18.70 -14.75
C ARG A 52 -3.80 17.84 -15.70
N PRO A 53 -4.54 16.82 -15.21
CA PRO A 53 -5.41 16.04 -16.08
C PRO A 53 -6.50 16.94 -16.67
N THR A 54 -6.71 16.86 -17.98
CA THR A 54 -7.87 17.43 -18.66
C THR A 54 -8.87 16.31 -18.87
N HIS A 55 -10.05 16.44 -18.26
CA HIS A 55 -11.19 15.60 -18.63
C HIS A 55 -11.96 16.35 -19.70
N ASP A 56 -12.25 15.68 -20.82
CA ASP A 56 -13.22 16.18 -21.79
C ASP A 56 -14.60 16.12 -21.13
N THR A 57 -15.00 17.21 -20.48
CA THR A 57 -16.41 17.41 -20.16
C THR A 57 -17.09 17.74 -21.48
N GLU A 58 -17.84 16.79 -22.03
CA GLU A 58 -18.81 17.09 -23.08
C GLU A 58 -19.64 18.28 -22.61
N SER A 59 -19.51 19.43 -23.28
CA SER A 59 -20.45 20.53 -23.11
C SER A 59 -21.83 19.97 -23.44
N SER A 60 -22.71 19.88 -22.44
CA SER A 60 -24.15 19.92 -22.65
C SER A 60 -24.49 21.30 -23.22
N ASP A 61 -24.26 21.49 -24.51
CA ASP A 61 -24.93 22.56 -25.27
C ASP A 61 -26.32 22.06 -25.63
N GLN A 62 -27.32 22.49 -24.86
CA GLN A 62 -28.63 22.92 -25.36
C GLN A 62 -29.18 24.05 -24.50
#